data_AF-A0A0A2V3N5-F1
#
_entry.id   AF-A0A0A2V3N5-F1
#
_cell.length_a   1.000
_cell.length_b   1.000
_cell.length_c   1.000
_cell.angle_alpha   90.00
_cell.angle_beta   90.00
_cell.angle_gamma   90.00
#
_symmetry.space_group_name_H-M   'P 1'
#
loop_
_entity.id
_entity.type
_entity.pdbx_description
1 polymer ?
#
loop_
_entity_poly.entity_id
_entity_poly.type
_entity_poly.pdbx_seq_one_letter_code
_entity_poly.pdbx_strand_id
1 'polypeptide(L)'
;MDRPSRKLAEQNAGPFRILEKVGNAYKLDLPITMKIHSIFSPDKLRKDSRDPLPGQTIRPPDPIEIDGENEWEIDRILASRISRSKLQYRVRWKGFDEDSSWYPARDFKGSPHAIRDFHEANPTKAGPPRRLDEWLKAWETDSYLKDEVDDDLPA
;
A
#
# COMPACT_ATOMS: atom_id res chain seq x y z
N MET A 1 -23.34 -3.47 -25.43
CA MET A 1 -22.97 -3.48 -24.00
C MET A 1 -23.78 -2.40 -23.33
N ASP A 2 -24.90 -2.77 -22.73
CA ASP A 2 -25.83 -1.85 -22.06
C ASP A 2 -25.20 -1.35 -20.76
N ARG A 3 -25.15 -0.03 -20.53
CA ARG A 3 -24.36 0.61 -19.45
C ARG A 3 -25.22 0.64 -18.18
N PRO A 4 -24.90 -0.11 -17.11
CA PRO A 4 -25.78 -0.25 -15.96
C PRO A 4 -25.71 1.00 -15.06
N SER A 5 -26.68 1.90 -15.18
CA SER A 5 -26.91 3.09 -14.33
C SER A 5 -25.79 4.16 -14.27
N ARG A 6 -26.18 5.44 -14.27
CA ARG A 6 -25.28 6.61 -14.15
C ARG A 6 -24.32 6.54 -12.96
N LYS A 7 -24.69 5.79 -11.91
CA LYS A 7 -23.91 5.65 -10.68
C LYS A 7 -22.72 4.68 -10.78
N LEU A 8 -22.74 3.75 -11.75
CA LEU A 8 -21.65 2.80 -12.01
C LEU A 8 -20.94 3.09 -13.34
N ALA A 9 -21.22 4.23 -13.97
CA ALA A 9 -20.46 4.65 -15.13
C ALA A 9 -19.00 4.93 -14.75
N GLU A 10 -18.08 4.55 -15.62
CA GLU A 10 -16.66 4.90 -15.50
C GLU A 10 -16.54 6.42 -15.38
N GLN A 11 -16.08 6.91 -14.22
CA GLN A 11 -15.98 8.35 -13.95
C GLN A 11 -14.90 9.01 -14.82
N ASN A 12 -13.95 8.22 -15.30
CA ASN A 12 -12.85 8.64 -16.17
C ASN A 12 -12.91 7.80 -17.45
N ALA A 13 -12.74 8.44 -18.60
CA ALA A 13 -12.58 7.77 -19.89
C ALA A 13 -11.16 8.01 -20.43
N GLY A 14 -10.64 7.07 -21.21
CA GLY A 14 -9.27 7.13 -21.72
C GLY A 14 -8.27 6.44 -20.79
N PRO A 15 -7.05 6.21 -21.29
CA PRO A 15 -6.14 7.30 -21.60
C PRO A 15 -6.33 7.89 -22.99
N PHE A 16 -6.27 9.22 -23.08
CA PHE A 16 -6.25 9.95 -24.35
C PHE A 16 -4.98 10.77 -24.43
N ARG A 17 -4.34 10.75 -25.60
CA ARG A 17 -3.14 11.54 -25.83
C ARG A 17 -3.49 13.02 -25.93
N ILE A 18 -2.72 13.89 -25.29
CA ILE A 18 -2.80 15.34 -25.51
C ILE A 18 -2.14 15.65 -26.85
N LEU A 19 -2.91 16.23 -27.77
CA LEU A 19 -2.41 16.67 -29.09
C LEU A 19 -1.74 18.05 -29.00
N GLU A 20 -2.38 19.00 -28.32
CA GLU A 20 -1.87 20.38 -28.18
C GLU A 20 -2.44 21.07 -26.93
N LYS A 21 -1.72 22.06 -26.42
CA LYS A 21 -2.22 22.99 -25.37
C LYS A 21 -2.82 24.22 -26.05
N VAL A 22 -4.08 24.51 -25.75
CA VAL A 22 -4.84 25.64 -26.29
C VAL A 22 -5.18 26.60 -25.14
N GLY A 23 -4.37 27.65 -24.97
CA GLY A 23 -4.50 28.58 -23.83
C GLY A 23 -4.32 27.87 -22.49
N ASN A 24 -5.36 27.85 -21.65
CA ASN A 24 -5.40 27.10 -20.40
C ASN A 24 -6.16 25.76 -20.52
N ALA A 25 -6.31 25.21 -21.72
CA ALA A 25 -6.97 23.93 -21.97
C ALA A 25 -6.09 23.02 -22.81
N TYR A 26 -6.47 21.74 -22.92
CA TYR A 26 -5.75 20.74 -23.70
C TYR A 26 -6.70 20.05 -24.69
N LYS A 27 -6.22 19.85 -25.92
CA LYS A 27 -6.92 19.09 -26.94
C LYS A 27 -6.52 17.62 -26.84
N LEU A 28 -7.50 16.74 -26.71
CA LEU A 28 -7.32 15.29 -26.63
C LEU A 28 -7.55 14.62 -27.97
N ASP A 29 -6.77 13.56 -28.23
CA ASP A 29 -7.00 12.62 -29.32
C ASP A 29 -8.13 11.66 -28.94
N LEU A 30 -9.37 12.09 -29.20
CA LEU A 30 -10.56 11.30 -28.90
C LEU A 30 -10.89 10.38 -30.09
N PRO A 31 -11.31 9.13 -29.83
CA PRO A 31 -11.78 8.25 -30.89
C PRO A 31 -13.00 8.88 -31.58
N ILE A 32 -13.08 8.74 -32.91
CA ILE A 32 -14.15 9.32 -33.75
C ILE A 32 -15.58 8.92 -33.33
N THR A 33 -15.71 7.86 -32.53
CA THR A 33 -16.97 7.42 -31.93
C THR A 33 -17.47 8.35 -30.82
N MET A 34 -16.59 9.15 -30.19
CA MET A 34 -16.93 10.14 -29.17
C MET A 34 -17.23 11.50 -29.79
N LYS A 35 -18.51 11.83 -29.95
CA LYS A 35 -19.00 13.11 -30.47
C LYS A 35 -18.99 14.24 -29.42
N ILE A 36 -17.93 14.33 -28.61
CA ILE A 36 -17.75 15.39 -27.61
C ILE A 36 -16.64 16.34 -28.04
N HIS A 37 -16.65 17.57 -27.53
CA HIS A 37 -15.57 18.52 -27.79
C HIS A 37 -14.24 17.95 -27.31
N SER A 38 -13.20 18.03 -28.14
CA SER A 38 -11.87 17.48 -27.83
C SER A 38 -11.03 18.39 -26.92
N ILE A 39 -11.46 19.62 -26.63
CA ILE A 39 -10.74 20.58 -25.79
C ILE A 39 -11.31 20.56 -24.37
N PHE A 40 -10.45 20.29 -23.38
CA PHE A 40 -10.82 20.19 -21.97
C PHE A 40 -9.91 21.05 -21.09
N SER A 41 -10.50 21.71 -20.10
CA SER A 41 -9.76 22.40 -19.04
C SER A 41 -8.97 21.39 -18.17
N PRO A 42 -7.81 21.78 -17.59
CA PRO A 42 -6.99 20.91 -16.74
C PRO A 42 -7.77 20.26 -15.61
N ASP A 43 -8.76 20.94 -15.02
CA ASP A 43 -9.58 20.42 -13.92
C ASP A 43 -10.42 19.19 -14.30
N LYS A 44 -10.66 18.97 -15.60
CA LYS A 44 -11.39 17.81 -16.13
C LYS A 44 -10.45 16.69 -16.59
N LEU A 45 -9.14 16.89 -16.48
CA LEU A 45 -8.14 15.93 -16.90
C LEU A 45 -7.48 15.30 -15.68
N ARG A 46 -7.24 14.00 -15.77
CA ARG A 46 -6.36 13.30 -14.86
C ARG A 46 -5.25 12.70 -15.69
N LYS A 47 -4.02 12.75 -15.18
CA LYS A 47 -2.90 12.04 -15.80
C LYS A 47 -3.22 10.55 -15.85
N ASP A 48 -2.73 9.87 -16.89
CA ASP A 48 -2.79 8.42 -16.93
C ASP A 48 -2.03 7.89 -15.71
N SER A 49 -2.66 7.00 -14.93
CA SER A 49 -2.00 6.36 -13.80
C SER A 49 -0.83 5.49 -14.22
N ARG A 50 -0.75 5.11 -15.51
CA ARG A 50 0.35 4.35 -16.11
C ARG A 50 1.48 5.23 -16.68
N ASP A 51 1.31 6.55 -16.76
CA ASP A 51 2.33 7.49 -17.27
C ASP A 51 2.55 8.68 -16.30
N PRO A 52 3.15 8.43 -15.13
CA PRO A 52 3.49 9.46 -14.17
C PRO A 52 4.60 10.36 -14.72
N LEU A 53 4.53 11.68 -14.46
CA LEU A 53 5.62 12.58 -14.82
C LEU A 53 6.94 12.14 -14.17
N PRO A 54 8.11 12.52 -14.73
CA PRO A 54 9.40 12.30 -14.07
C PRO A 54 9.35 12.76 -12.61
N GLY A 55 9.65 11.86 -11.67
CA GLY A 55 9.59 12.10 -10.23
C GLY A 55 8.24 11.79 -9.54
N GLN A 56 7.21 11.38 -10.29
CA GLN A 56 5.94 10.90 -9.71
C GLN A 56 5.91 9.38 -9.50
N THR A 57 6.84 8.62 -10.08
CA THR A 57 7.11 7.23 -9.68
C THR A 57 8.11 7.22 -8.54
N ILE A 58 7.66 6.79 -7.36
CA ILE A 58 8.59 6.31 -6.34
C ILE A 58 9.02 4.93 -6.82
N ARG A 59 10.27 4.79 -7.26
CA ARG A 59 10.83 3.46 -7.52
C ARG A 59 10.80 2.72 -6.18
N PRO A 60 10.12 1.56 -6.08
CA PRO A 60 10.13 0.80 -4.85
C PRO A 60 11.57 0.44 -4.50
N PRO A 61 11.95 0.46 -3.21
CA PRO A 61 13.27 0.01 -2.79
C PRO A 61 13.47 -1.46 -3.18
N ASP A 62 14.71 -1.82 -3.45
CA ASP A 62 15.09 -3.21 -3.66
C ASP A 62 14.91 -3.98 -2.32
N PRO A 63 14.48 -5.25 -2.35
CA PRO A 63 14.33 -6.05 -1.14
C PRO A 63 15.68 -6.31 -0.47
N ILE A 64 15.64 -6.54 0.84
CA ILE A 64 16.77 -6.99 1.64
C ILE A 64 16.69 -8.52 1.70
N GLU A 65 17.72 -9.23 1.28
CA GLU A 65 17.76 -10.70 1.40
C GLU A 65 18.24 -11.07 2.81
N ILE A 66 17.37 -11.73 3.58
CA ILE A 66 17.64 -12.24 4.93
C ILE A 66 17.27 -13.72 4.93
N ASP A 67 18.23 -14.59 5.25
CA ASP A 67 18.06 -16.05 5.27
C ASP A 67 17.45 -16.66 3.97
N GLY A 68 17.69 -16.02 2.83
CA GLY A 68 17.16 -16.44 1.53
C GLY A 68 15.71 -16.02 1.25
N GLU A 69 15.12 -15.21 2.14
CA GLU A 69 13.83 -14.57 1.95
C GLU A 69 14.00 -13.07 1.67
N ASN A 70 13.08 -12.52 0.88
CA ASN A 70 13.06 -11.09 0.60
C ASN A 70 12.24 -10.37 1.66
N GLU A 71 12.89 -9.44 2.37
CA GLU A 71 12.26 -8.55 3.34
C GLU A 71 12.24 -7.10 2.85
N TRP A 72 11.25 -6.34 3.33
CA TRP A 72 11.11 -4.91 3.03
C TRP A 72 11.07 -4.10 4.31
N GLU A 73 11.72 -2.94 4.28
CA GLU A 73 11.74 -2.04 5.43
C GLU A 73 10.34 -1.45 5.69
N ILE A 74 9.89 -1.53 6.93
CA ILE A 74 8.63 -0.95 7.38
C ILE A 74 8.87 0.49 7.85
N ASP A 75 8.02 1.42 7.42
CA ASP A 75 7.99 2.79 7.96
C ASP A 75 7.29 2.81 9.33
N ARG A 76 6.07 2.24 9.41
CA ARG A 76 5.31 2.10 10.67
C ARG A 76 4.10 1.18 10.53
N ILE A 77 3.58 0.71 11.65
CA ILE A 77 2.29 0.02 11.73
C ILE A 77 1.16 1.05 11.74
N LEU A 78 0.17 0.86 10.88
CA LEU A 78 -1.00 1.73 10.73
C LEU A 78 -2.20 1.23 11.54
N ALA A 79 -2.43 -0.09 11.57
CA ALA A 79 -3.54 -0.69 12.27
C ALA A 79 -3.27 -2.15 12.62
N SER A 80 -3.99 -2.65 13.63
CA SER A 80 -4.04 -4.07 13.98
C SER A 80 -5.47 -4.57 14.05
N ARG A 81 -5.66 -5.86 13.78
CA ARG A 81 -6.95 -6.54 13.91
C ARG A 81 -6.77 -8.02 14.22
N ILE A 82 -7.80 -8.66 14.76
CA ILE A 82 -7.89 -10.11 14.84
C ILE A 82 -8.85 -10.59 13.75
N SER A 83 -8.38 -11.50 12.89
CA SER A 83 -9.17 -12.15 11.84
C SER A 83 -8.99 -13.65 11.92
N ARG A 84 -10.08 -14.41 12.01
CA ARG A 84 -10.05 -15.89 12.18
C ARG A 84 -9.12 -16.33 13.32
N SER A 85 -9.21 -15.65 14.46
CA SER A 85 -8.36 -15.87 15.65
C SER A 85 -6.87 -15.59 15.45
N LYS A 86 -6.47 -15.00 14.32
CA LYS A 86 -5.09 -14.60 14.03
C LYS A 86 -4.95 -13.08 14.02
N LEU A 87 -3.90 -12.60 14.66
CA LEU A 87 -3.47 -11.21 14.69
C LEU A 87 -2.88 -10.84 13.33
N GLN A 88 -3.32 -9.70 12.80
CA GLN A 88 -2.85 -9.15 11.55
C GLN A 88 -2.54 -7.66 11.72
N TYR A 89 -1.54 -7.20 10.97
CA TYR A 89 -1.17 -5.79 10.89
C TYR A 89 -1.37 -5.24 9.49
N ARG A 90 -1.69 -3.96 9.45
CA ARG A 90 -1.60 -3.14 8.25
C ARG A 90 -0.43 -2.20 8.46
N VAL A 91 0.49 -2.15 7.51
CA VAL A 91 1.73 -1.39 7.62
C VAL A 91 1.88 -0.40 6.49
N ARG A 92 2.68 0.62 6.73
CA ARG A 92 3.23 1.48 5.70
C ARG A 92 4.63 0.99 5.41
N TRP A 93 4.87 0.55 4.19
CA TRP A 93 6.20 0.14 3.72
C TRP A 93 7.00 1.38 3.34
N LYS A 94 8.29 1.40 3.69
CA LYS A 94 9.17 2.52 3.37
C LYS A 94 9.43 2.55 1.87
N GLY A 95 9.22 3.69 1.22
CA GLY A 95 9.44 3.84 -0.22
C GLY A 95 8.36 3.21 -1.11
N PHE A 96 7.22 2.80 -0.55
CA PHE A 96 6.05 2.38 -1.31
C PHE A 96 4.86 3.33 -1.06
N ASP A 97 3.90 3.30 -1.97
CA ASP A 97 2.59 3.90 -1.76
C ASP A 97 1.84 3.20 -0.61
N GLU A 98 0.78 3.84 -0.11
CA GLU A 98 0.00 3.27 0.98
C GLU A 98 -0.66 1.93 0.58
N ASP A 99 -0.30 0.88 1.30
CA ASP A 99 -0.88 -0.44 1.12
C ASP A 99 -2.13 -0.61 2.00
N SER A 100 -3.14 -1.29 1.44
CA SER A 100 -4.39 -1.65 2.12
C SER A 100 -4.44 -3.12 2.57
N SER A 101 -3.37 -3.87 2.33
CA SER A 101 -3.24 -5.27 2.67
C SER A 101 -3.05 -5.48 4.17
N TRP A 102 -3.43 -6.67 4.62
CA TRP A 102 -3.28 -7.11 6.02
C TRP A 102 -2.38 -8.33 6.06
N TYR A 103 -1.31 -8.24 6.83
CA TYR A 103 -0.26 -9.24 6.93
C TYR A 103 -0.36 -9.97 8.28
N PRO A 104 -0.08 -11.28 8.33
CA PRO A 104 0.09 -12.04 9.56
C PRO A 104 1.09 -11.39 10.53
N ALA A 105 0.93 -11.60 11.84
CA ALA A 105 1.86 -11.04 12.82
C ALA A 105 3.27 -11.63 12.71
N ARG A 106 3.40 -12.92 12.34
CA ARG A 106 4.69 -13.61 12.17
C ARG A 106 5.65 -12.91 11.20
N ASP A 107 5.13 -12.22 10.19
CA ASP A 107 5.91 -11.55 9.14
C ASP A 107 6.71 -10.35 9.68
N PHE A 108 6.45 -9.93 10.92
CA PHE A 108 7.02 -8.74 11.54
C PHE A 108 8.09 -9.04 12.59
N LYS A 109 8.60 -10.27 12.64
CA LYS A 109 9.72 -10.66 13.51
C LYS A 109 11.00 -9.89 13.23
N GLY A 110 11.21 -9.46 11.98
CA GLY A 110 12.30 -8.58 11.58
C GLY A 110 12.09 -7.11 11.96
N SER A 111 11.02 -6.75 12.66
CA SER A 111 10.79 -5.38 13.15
C SER A 111 9.95 -5.34 14.42
N PRO A 112 10.36 -6.04 15.50
CA PRO A 112 9.55 -6.17 16.72
C PRO A 112 9.40 -4.82 17.44
N HIS A 113 10.38 -3.92 17.26
CA HIS A 113 10.33 -2.54 17.75
C HIS A 113 9.12 -1.77 17.20
N ALA A 114 8.80 -1.93 15.91
CA ALA A 114 7.65 -1.26 15.30
C ALA A 114 6.32 -1.74 15.89
N ILE A 115 6.24 -3.02 16.29
CA ILE A 115 5.08 -3.57 17.01
C ILE A 115 4.99 -2.97 18.41
N ARG A 116 6.08 -3.00 19.16
CA ARG A 116 6.13 -2.44 20.53
C ARG A 116 5.68 -0.98 20.51
N ASP A 117 6.30 -0.15 19.69
CA ASP A 117 6.02 1.29 19.62
C ASP A 117 4.56 1.56 19.22
N PHE A 118 3.98 0.74 18.34
CA PHE A 118 2.57 0.85 17.95
C PHE A 118 1.61 0.56 19.12
N HIS A 119 1.86 -0.49 19.90
CA HIS A 119 1.00 -0.86 21.05
C HIS A 119 1.22 0.03 22.26
N GLU A 120 2.42 0.56 22.46
CA GLU A 120 2.68 1.60 23.46
C GLU A 120 1.88 2.87 23.16
N ALA A 121 1.85 3.29 21.89
CA ALA A 121 1.06 4.45 21.46
C ALA A 121 -0.46 4.16 21.37
N ASN A 122 -0.85 2.90 21.20
CA ASN A 122 -2.25 2.50 21.03
C ASN A 122 -2.65 1.29 21.89
N PRO A 123 -2.73 1.43 23.24
CA PRO A 123 -2.97 0.31 24.15
C PRO A 123 -4.32 -0.41 23.98
N THR A 124 -5.28 0.19 23.26
CA THR A 124 -6.62 -0.36 23.02
C THR A 124 -6.74 -1.18 21.74
N LYS A 125 -5.67 -1.27 20.95
CA LYS A 125 -5.65 -2.00 19.68
C LYS A 125 -5.47 -3.50 19.92
N ALA A 126 -5.87 -4.30 18.96
CA ALA A 126 -5.78 -5.76 19.07
C ALA A 126 -4.31 -6.21 19.01
N GLY A 127 -3.87 -7.03 19.97
CA GLY A 127 -2.47 -7.42 20.15
C GLY A 127 -1.92 -6.91 21.49
N PRO A 128 -0.59 -6.89 21.72
CA PRO A 128 0.52 -7.33 20.86
C PRO A 128 0.52 -8.84 20.58
N PRO A 129 1.44 -9.36 19.73
CA PRO A 129 1.63 -10.80 19.59
C PRO A 129 2.10 -11.41 20.91
N ARG A 130 1.65 -12.62 21.22
CA ARG A 130 1.98 -13.32 22.47
C ARG A 130 3.50 -13.46 22.71
N ARG A 131 4.27 -13.59 21.63
CA ARG A 131 5.73 -13.79 21.65
C ARG A 131 6.54 -12.52 21.42
N LEU A 132 5.94 -11.33 21.56
CA LEU A 132 6.64 -10.06 21.31
C LEU A 132 7.95 -9.92 22.09
N ASP A 133 7.96 -10.31 23.37
CA ASP A 133 9.18 -10.28 24.20
C ASP A 133 10.29 -11.21 23.67
N GLU A 134 9.92 -12.36 23.12
CA GLU A 134 10.88 -13.28 22.49
C GLU A 134 11.41 -12.70 21.18
N TRP A 135 10.57 -12.02 20.40
CA TRP A 135 10.96 -11.36 19.15
C TRP A 135 11.93 -10.20 19.42
N LEU A 136 11.66 -9.38 20.45
CA LEU A 136 12.55 -8.29 20.87
C LEU A 136 13.91 -8.83 21.32
N LYS A 137 13.94 -9.88 22.13
CA LYS A 137 15.19 -10.53 22.56
C LYS A 137 15.95 -11.14 21.37
N ALA A 138 15.24 -11.79 20.45
CA ALA A 138 15.85 -12.35 19.25
C ALA A 138 16.52 -11.27 18.39
N TRP A 139 15.84 -10.12 18.22
CA TRP A 139 16.40 -8.96 17.52
C TRP A 139 17.62 -8.36 18.23
N GLU A 140 17.59 -8.24 19.56
CA GLU A 140 18.73 -7.72 20.33
C GLU A 140 19.96 -8.65 20.31
N THR A 141 19.71 -9.97 20.22
CA THR A 141 20.77 -10.99 20.23
C THR A 141 21.21 -11.43 18.83
N ASP A 142 20.64 -10.84 17.78
CA ASP A 142 20.82 -11.26 16.38
C ASP A 142 20.59 -12.78 16.20
N SER A 143 19.60 -13.30 16.93
CA SER A 143 19.27 -14.72 16.96
C SER A 143 18.10 -15.01 16.03
N TYR A 144 18.28 -16.01 15.16
CA TYR A 144 17.19 -16.54 14.35
C TYR A 144 16.06 -17.09 15.24
N LEU A 145 14.81 -16.71 14.92
CA LEU A 145 13.63 -17.20 15.62
C LEU A 145 12.70 -17.94 14.65
N LYS A 146 12.65 -19.26 14.81
CA LYS A 146 11.78 -20.12 14.00
C LYS A 146 10.30 -19.72 14.11
N ASP A 147 9.59 -19.91 12.99
CA ASP A 147 8.14 -19.89 12.92
C ASP A 147 7.48 -20.93 13.83
N GLU A 148 6.65 -20.41 14.75
CA GLU A 148 5.83 -21.17 15.68
C GLU A 148 4.34 -20.94 15.39
N VAL A 149 3.51 -21.86 15.88
CA VAL A 149 2.05 -21.81 15.69
C VAL A 149 1.42 -20.59 16.38
N ASP A 150 2.00 -20.16 17.49
CA ASP A 150 1.48 -19.08 18.34
C ASP A 150 1.91 -17.68 17.89
N ASP A 151 2.71 -17.55 16.82
CA ASP A 151 3.24 -16.26 16.34
C ASP A 151 2.14 -15.30 15.88
N ASP A 152 1.02 -15.83 15.40
CA ASP A 152 -0.13 -15.04 14.99
C ASP A 152 -1.19 -14.90 16.09
N LEU A 153 -0.92 -15.33 17.33
CA LEU A 153 -1.89 -15.19 18.41
C LEU A 153 -1.67 -13.87 19.17
N PRO A 154 -2.74 -13.13 19.48
CA PRO A 154 -2.64 -12.00 20.39
C PRO A 154 -2.26 -12.48 21.81
N ALA A 155 -1.60 -11.62 22.56
CA ALA A 155 -1.26 -11.81 23.97
C ALA A 155 -2.50 -11.92 24.87
#